data_AF-A0A496ZT92-F1
#
_entry.id   AF-A0A496ZT92-F1
#
_cell.length_a   1.000
_cell.length_b   1.000
_cell.length_c   1.000
_cell.angle_alpha   90.00
_cell.angle_beta   90.00
_cell.angle_gamma   90.00
#
_symmetry.space_group_name_H-M   'P 1'
#
loop_
_entity.id
_entity.type
_entity.pdbx_description
1 polymer ?
#
loop_
_entity_poly.entity_id
_entity_poly.type
_entity_poly.pdbx_seq_one_letter_code
_entity_poly.pdbx_strand_id
1 'polypeptide(L)'
;MIILVFISLGFLLIAYLASIFIVIELNKRGVEIPKTWFNLKIVYHAHQYYKITKLEDGKAGIWYHIWIISLIGALTSFTIYSFTNSSF
;
A
#
# COMPACT_ATOMS: atom_id res chain seq x y z
N MET A 1 22.59 3.20 -9.33
CA MET A 1 22.03 4.03 -8.24
C MET A 1 20.70 4.67 -8.59
N ILE A 2 20.60 5.44 -9.69
CA ILE A 2 19.35 6.12 -10.09
C ILE A 2 18.18 5.16 -10.43
N ILE A 3 18.47 3.98 -10.97
CA ILE A 3 17.46 2.98 -11.33
C ILE A 3 16.66 2.50 -10.11
N LEU A 4 17.31 2.33 -8.95
CA LEU A 4 16.64 1.92 -7.70
C LEU A 4 15.66 2.98 -7.19
N VAL A 5 15.97 4.26 -7.42
CA VAL A 5 15.08 5.38 -7.08
C VAL A 5 13.81 5.34 -7.93
N PHE A 6 13.94 5.12 -9.24
CA PHE A 6 12.79 4.97 -10.14
C PHE A 6 11.94 3.74 -9.81
N ILE A 7 12.57 2.62 -9.46
CA ILE A 7 11.86 1.40 -9.02
C ILE A 7 11.08 1.68 -7.73
N SER A 8 11.71 2.32 -6.74
CA SER A 8 11.05 2.68 -5.48
C SER A 8 9.85 3.62 -5.70
N LEU A 9 9.99 4.62 -6.57
CA LEU A 9 8.90 5.50 -6.98
C LEU A 9 7.75 4.74 -7.67
N GLY A 10 8.08 3.77 -8.54
CA GLY A 10 7.08 2.91 -9.18
C GLY A 10 6.28 2.10 -8.16
N PHE A 11 6.94 1.50 -7.17
CA PHE A 11 6.26 0.78 -6.09
C PHE A 11 5.39 1.69 -5.22
N LEU A 12 5.84 2.91 -4.92
CA LEU A 12 5.02 3.89 -4.20
C LEU A 12 3.76 4.28 -4.99
N LEU A 13 3.88 4.40 -6.31
CA LEU A 13 2.75 4.74 -7.18
C LEU A 13 1.73 3.60 -7.24
N ILE A 14 2.19 2.34 -7.29
CA ILE A 14 1.32 1.16 -7.20
C ILE A 14 0.66 1.07 -5.82
N ALA A 15 1.40 1.31 -4.73
CA ALA A 15 0.84 1.33 -3.38
C ALA A 15 -0.24 2.42 -3.23
N TYR A 16 -0.02 3.59 -3.82
CA TYR A 16 -0.99 4.67 -3.83
C TYR A 16 -2.27 4.29 -4.57
N LEU A 17 -2.14 3.73 -5.79
CA LEU A 17 -3.29 3.24 -6.57
C LEU A 17 -4.06 2.14 -5.81
N ALA A 18 -3.35 1.16 -5.25
CA ALA A 18 -3.97 0.09 -4.47
C ALA A 18 -4.74 0.62 -3.27
N SER A 19 -4.24 1.68 -2.62
CA SER A 19 -4.98 2.33 -1.54
C SER A 19 -6.27 3.01 -2.02
N ILE A 20 -6.27 3.61 -3.21
CA ILE A 20 -7.48 4.22 -3.77
C ILE A 20 -8.53 3.12 -3.99
N PHE A 21 -8.13 1.99 -4.56
CA PHE A 21 -9.02 0.84 -4.75
C PHE A 21 -9.56 0.29 -3.42
N ILE A 22 -8.70 0.12 -2.41
CA ILE A 22 -9.11 -0.30 -1.06
C ILE A 22 -10.22 0.61 -0.52
N VAL A 23 -10.06 1.93 -0.64
CA VAL A 23 -11.06 2.88 -0.11
C VAL A 23 -12.32 2.92 -0.96
N ILE A 24 -12.22 2.84 -2.29
CA ILE A 24 -13.39 2.71 -3.15
C ILE A 24 -14.20 1.46 -2.74
N GLU A 25 -13.52 0.36 -2.46
CA GLU A 25 -14.17 -0.90 -2.11
C GLU A 25 -14.75 -0.89 -0.69
N LEU A 26 -14.06 -0.26 0.26
CA LEU A 26 -14.60 0.03 1.61
C LEU A 26 -15.85 0.91 1.53
N ASN A 27 -15.83 1.95 0.69
CA ASN A 27 -16.95 2.88 0.53
C ASN A 27 -18.15 2.19 -0.14
N LYS A 28 -17.92 1.32 -1.13
CA LYS A 28 -18.96 0.42 -1.69
C LYS A 28 -19.61 -0.49 -0.63
N ARG A 29 -18.89 -0.83 0.43
CA ARG A 29 -19.34 -1.66 1.55
C ARG A 29 -19.93 -0.83 2.71
N GLY A 30 -20.17 0.47 2.49
CA GLY A 30 -20.80 1.37 3.47
C GLY A 30 -19.85 1.96 4.52
N VAL A 31 -18.53 1.80 4.34
CA VAL A 31 -17.53 2.45 5.21
C VAL A 31 -17.22 3.83 4.65
N GLU A 32 -17.87 4.86 5.21
CA GLU A 32 -17.62 6.26 4.80
C GLU A 32 -16.24 6.72 5.26
N ILE A 33 -15.32 6.87 4.30
CA ILE A 33 -13.97 7.38 4.54
C ILE A 33 -13.89 8.80 3.97
N PRO A 34 -13.85 9.84 4.83
CA PRO A 34 -13.69 11.20 4.36
C PRO A 34 -12.33 11.36 3.67
N LYS A 35 -12.29 12.07 2.53
CA LYS A 35 -11.07 12.23 1.69
C LYS A 35 -9.86 12.74 2.47
N THR A 36 -10.06 13.59 3.47
CA THR A 36 -9.01 14.11 4.35
C THR A 36 -8.34 13.04 5.22
N TRP A 37 -9.04 11.95 5.51
CA TRP A 37 -8.56 10.83 6.33
C TRP A 37 -7.95 9.69 5.51
N PHE A 38 -8.01 9.80 4.19
CA PHE A 38 -7.41 8.83 3.27
C PHE A 38 -5.90 8.68 3.53
N ASN A 39 -5.16 9.80 3.54
CA ASN A 39 -3.71 9.80 3.67
C ASN A 39 -3.23 9.48 5.09
N LEU A 40 -3.92 9.98 6.12
CA LEU A 40 -3.50 9.84 7.52
C LEU A 40 -3.76 8.45 8.10
N LYS A 41 -4.80 7.76 7.61
CA LYS A 41 -5.25 6.47 8.15
C LYS A 41 -5.21 5.35 7.12
N ILE A 42 -4.33 5.47 6.13
CA ILE A 42 -4.19 4.51 5.03
C ILE A 42 -3.95 3.08 5.53
N VAL A 43 -3.12 2.92 6.57
CA VAL A 43 -2.84 1.63 7.23
C VAL A 43 -4.08 1.08 7.94
N TYR A 44 -4.84 1.96 8.60
CA TYR A 44 -6.07 1.57 9.28
C TYR A 44 -7.14 1.11 8.28
N HIS A 45 -7.30 1.83 7.17
CA HIS A 45 -8.22 1.46 6.09
C HIS A 45 -7.80 0.15 5.43
N ALA A 46 -6.50 -0.04 5.15
CA ALA A 46 -5.98 -1.31 4.63
C ALA A 46 -6.27 -2.48 5.58
N HIS A 47 -6.09 -2.29 6.90
CA HIS A 47 -6.41 -3.30 7.89
C HIS A 47 -7.92 -3.58 8.01
N GLN A 48 -8.77 -2.56 7.90
CA GLN A 48 -10.22 -2.75 7.84
C GLN A 48 -10.62 -3.55 6.61
N TYR A 49 -10.09 -3.21 5.43
CA TYR A 49 -10.34 -3.94 4.20
C TYR A 49 -9.91 -5.41 4.30
N TYR A 50 -8.73 -5.68 4.89
CA TYR A 50 -8.28 -7.04 5.20
C TYR A 50 -9.28 -7.78 6.08
N LYS A 51 -9.75 -7.16 7.17
CA LYS A 51 -10.67 -7.79 8.11
C LYS A 51 -12.00 -8.14 7.44
N ILE A 52 -12.55 -7.21 6.65
CA ILE A 52 -13.83 -7.39 5.97
C ILE A 52 -13.73 -8.48 4.90
N THR A 53 -12.72 -8.39 4.01
CA THR A 53 -12.53 -9.39 2.95
C THR A 53 -12.24 -10.78 3.50
N LYS A 54 -11.48 -10.88 4.61
CA LYS A 54 -11.23 -12.15 5.27
C LYS A 54 -12.48 -12.75 5.92
N LEU A 55 -13.41 -11.92 6.39
CA LEU A 55 -14.69 -12.38 6.94
C LEU A 55 -15.66 -12.83 5.85
N GLU A 56 -15.67 -12.18 4.68
CA GLU A 56 -16.57 -12.51 3.56
C GLU A 56 -16.06 -13.69 2.71
N ASP A 57 -14.80 -13.64 2.25
CA ASP A 57 -14.24 -14.60 1.29
C ASP A 57 -13.31 -15.64 1.97
N GLY A 58 -13.11 -15.55 3.28
CA GLY A 58 -12.13 -16.38 4.01
C GLY A 58 -10.67 -16.06 3.69
N LYS A 59 -10.41 -15.07 2.83
CA LYS A 59 -9.06 -14.68 2.37
C LYS A 59 -8.91 -13.16 2.36
N ALA A 60 -7.66 -12.70 2.44
CA ALA A 60 -7.36 -11.28 2.28
C ALA A 60 -7.69 -10.83 0.85
N GLY A 61 -8.34 -9.67 0.69
CA GLY A 61 -8.60 -9.10 -0.62
C GLY A 61 -7.33 -8.84 -1.41
N ILE A 62 -7.40 -9.02 -2.73
CA ILE A 62 -6.26 -8.87 -3.66
C ILE A 62 -5.58 -7.51 -3.51
N TRP A 63 -6.35 -6.44 -3.31
CA TRP A 63 -5.80 -5.09 -3.18
C TRP A 63 -4.95 -4.92 -1.91
N TYR A 64 -5.27 -5.64 -0.83
CA TYR A 64 -4.44 -5.64 0.37
C TYR A 64 -3.07 -6.27 0.11
N HIS A 65 -3.04 -7.37 -0.64
CA HIS A 65 -1.79 -8.03 -1.04
C HIS A 65 -0.94 -7.14 -1.95
N ILE A 66 -1.55 -6.56 -2.97
CA ILE A 66 -0.84 -5.64 -3.88
C ILE A 66 -0.28 -4.44 -3.10
N TRP A 67 -1.07 -3.89 -2.17
CA TRP A 67 -0.65 -2.76 -1.35
C TRP A 67 0.56 -3.10 -0.46
N ILE A 68 0.51 -4.22 0.27
CA ILE A 68 1.58 -4.58 1.21
C ILE A 68 2.86 -5.02 0.49
N ILE A 69 2.74 -5.77 -0.61
CA ILE A 69 3.88 -6.17 -1.44
C ILE A 69 4.56 -4.92 -2.02
N SER A 70 3.78 -3.94 -2.47
CA SER A 70 4.32 -2.70 -3.01
C SER A 70 5.04 -1.88 -1.95
N LEU A 71 4.50 -1.79 -0.73
CA LEU A 71 5.18 -1.12 0.38
C LEU A 71 6.50 -1.79 0.78
N ILE A 72 6.50 -3.12 0.89
CA ILE A 72 7.72 -3.88 1.20
C ILE A 72 8.75 -3.75 0.07
N GLY A 73 8.31 -3.76 -1.19
CA GLY A 73 9.15 -3.56 -2.36
C GLY A 73 9.79 -2.17 -2.38
N ALA A 74 9.01 -1.12 -2.09
CA ALA A 74 9.50 0.24 -1.98
C ALA A 74 10.54 0.38 -0.85
N LEU A 75 10.24 -0.17 0.32
CA LEU A 75 11.11 -0.12 1.50
C LEU A 75 12.43 -0.87 1.27
N THR A 76 12.36 -2.09 0.73
CA THR A 76 13.54 -2.92 0.45
C THR A 76 14.44 -2.25 -0.59
N SER A 77 13.87 -1.72 -1.67
CA SER A 77 14.62 -1.01 -2.71
C SER A 77 15.31 0.24 -2.17
N PHE A 78 14.63 0.98 -1.29
CA PHE A 78 15.18 2.17 -0.65
C PHE A 78 16.31 1.82 0.33
N THR A 79 16.14 0.78 1.15
CA THR A 79 17.18 0.33 2.08
C THR A 79 18.44 -0.14 1.34
N ILE A 80 18.28 -0.89 0.24
CA ILE A 80 19.42 -1.30 -0.62
C ILE A 80 20.13 -0.09 -1.20
N TYR A 81 19.38 0.90 -1.69
CA TYR A 81 19.95 2.16 -2.18
C TYR A 81 20.73 2.90 -1.09
N SER A 82 20.15 3.04 0.10
CA SER A 82 20.78 3.72 1.25
C SER A 82 22.07 3.02 1.68
N PHE A 83 22.06 1.69 1.79
CA PHE A 83 23.25 0.92 2.15
C PHE A 83 24.36 1.08 1.12
N THR A 84 24.03 0.98 -0.17
CA THR A 84 25.00 1.13 -1.27
C THR A 84 25.59 2.54 -1.32
N ASN A 85 24.81 3.56 -0.95
CA ASN A 85 25.26 4.95 -0.89
C ASN A 85 26.01 5.29 0.41
N SER A 86 25.84 4.51 1.48
CA SER A 86 26.53 4.71 2.77
C SER A 86 27.90 4.05 2.86
N SER A 87 28.23 3.14 1.95
CA SER A 87 29.51 2.41 1.92
C SER A 87 30.67 3.19 1.25
N PHE A 88 30.58 4.52 1.22
CA PHE A 88 31.61 5.43 0.67
C PHE A 88 32.04 6.46 1.71
#